data_AF-A0A2Z6G8V4-F1
#
_entry.id   AF-A0A2Z6G8V4-F1
#
_cell.length_a   1.000
_cell.length_b   1.000
_cell.length_c   1.000
_cell.angle_alpha   90.00
_cell.angle_beta   90.00
_cell.angle_gamma   90.00
#
_symmetry.space_group_name_H-M   'P 1'
#
loop_
_entity.id
_entity.type
_entity.pdbx_description
1 polymer ?
#
loop_
_entity_poly.entity_id
_entity_poly.type
_entity_poly.pdbx_seq_one_letter_code
_entity_poly.pdbx_strand_id
1 'polypeptide(L)' 'MNVIYSLIPGMTFFGLVFVAILIWAVKKGQYEDMEGNASRILLDDDEDAMLLSQPKKKAQPSDDSAAPK' A
#
# COMPACT_ATOMS: atom_id res chain seq x y z
N MET A 1 7.36 28.48 43.26
CA MET A 1 6.14 28.65 42.44
C MET A 1 6.37 29.35 41.09
N ASN A 2 7.62 29.52 40.61
CA ASN A 2 7.86 30.24 39.34
C ASN A 2 7.87 29.33 38.10
N VAL A 3 8.24 28.06 38.27
CA VAL A 3 8.36 27.09 37.17
C VAL A 3 7.03 26.83 36.45
N ILE A 4 5.90 26.95 37.15
CA ILE A 4 4.58 26.75 36.56
C ILE A 4 4.28 27.77 35.46
N TYR A 5 4.83 28.99 35.56
CA TYR A 5 4.60 30.06 34.60
C TYR A 5 5.31 29.80 33.27
N SER A 6 6.40 29.03 33.27
CA SER A 6 7.02 28.56 32.02
C SER A 6 6.45 27.22 31.56
N LEU A 7 6.06 26.36 32.50
CA LEU A 7 5.65 24.99 32.20
C LEU A 7 4.25 24.90 31.57
N ILE A 8 3.29 25.70 32.06
CA ILE A 8 1.92 25.77 31.50
C ILE A 8 1.95 26.20 30.03
N PRO A 9 2.51 27.38 29.66
CA PRO A 9 2.53 27.79 28.26
C PRO A 9 3.41 26.88 27.39
N GLY A 10 4.50 26.32 27.93
CA GLY A 10 5.31 25.34 27.22
C GLY A 10 4.50 24.11 26.83
N MET A 11 3.80 23.49 27.80
CA MET A 11 2.98 22.31 27.56
C MET A 11 1.81 22.61 26.62
N THR A 12 1.16 23.77 26.77
CA THR A 12 0.09 24.21 25.86
C THR A 12 0.60 24.40 24.43
N PHE A 13 1.78 25.01 24.24
CA PHE A 13 2.38 25.17 22.94
C PHE A 13 2.69 23.82 22.28
N PHE A 14 3.32 22.89 23.00
CA PHE A 14 3.55 21.53 22.49
C PHE A 14 2.26 20.80 22.13
N GLY A 15 1.21 20.95 22.96
CA GLY A 15 -0.12 20.39 22.66
C GLY A 15 -0.71 20.96 21.36
N LEU A 16 -0.61 22.28 21.14
CA LEU A 16 -1.07 22.90 19.90
C LEU A 16 -0.29 22.43 18.67
N VAL A 17 1.04 22.33 18.79
CA VAL A 17 1.89 21.79 17.72
C VAL A 17 1.50 20.36 17.38
N PHE A 18 1.26 19.53 18.40
CA PHE A 18 0.83 18.14 18.21
C PHE A 18 -0.51 18.06 17.47
N VAL A 19 -1.51 18.84 17.88
CA VAL A 19 -2.81 18.90 17.19
C VAL A 19 -2.66 19.39 15.75
N ALA A 20 -1.82 20.41 15.50
CA ALA A 20 -1.56 20.90 14.15
C ALA A 20 -0.95 19.83 13.24
N ILE A 21 -0.01 19.04 13.76
CA ILE A 21 0.60 17.92 13.03
C ILE A 21 -0.46 16.85 12.72
N LEU A 22 -1.33 16.50 13.67
CA LEU A 22 -2.41 15.54 13.44
C LEU A 22 -3.39 16.01 12.35
N ILE A 23 -3.83 17.27 12.41
CA ILE A 23 -4.71 17.85 11.38
C ILE A 23 -4.02 17.83 10.02
N TRP A 24 -2.73 18.16 9.96
CA TRP A 24 -1.96 18.09 8.72
C TRP A 24 -1.84 16.65 8.17
N ALA A 25 -1.58 15.67 9.03
CA ALA A 25 -1.49 14.25 8.63
C ALA A 25 -2.82 13.72 8.08
N VAL A 26 -3.94 14.08 8.72
CA VAL A 26 -5.29 13.76 8.24
C VAL A 26 -5.54 14.40 6.88
N LYS A 27 -5.24 15.71 6.73
CA LYS A 27 -5.39 16.42 5.44
C LYS A 27 -4.49 15.87 4.33
N LYS A 28 -3.36 15.25 4.68
CA LYS A 28 -2.44 14.62 3.72
C LYS A 28 -2.99 13.29 3.17
N GLY A 29 -4.12 12.82 3.67
CA GLY A 29 -4.77 11.59 3.19
C GLY A 29 -4.01 10.32 3.57
N GLN A 30 -3.15 10.37 4.62
CA GLN A 30 -2.38 9.20 5.05
C GLN A 30 -3.28 8.04 5.56
N TYR A 31 -4.54 8.34 5.88
CA TYR A 31 -5.53 7.35 6.33
C TYR A 31 -6.37 6.76 5.20
N GLU A 32 -6.28 7.29 3.98
CA GLU A 32 -7.06 6.82 2.83
C GLU A 32 -6.54 5.47 2.29
N ASP A 33 -5.29 5.12 2.59
CA ASP A 33 -4.65 3.87 2.16
C ASP A 33 -4.48 2.85 3.30
N MET A 34 -5.41 2.84 4.26
CA MET A 34 -5.45 1.80 5.32
C MET A 34 -5.94 0.43 4.79
N GLU A 35 -6.60 0.42 3.63
CA GLU A 35 -7.23 -0.76 3.03
C GLU A 35 -6.35 -1.42 1.95
N GLY A 36 -5.45 -0.66 1.31
CA GLY A 36 -4.65 -1.11 0.17
C GLY A 36 -3.36 -1.86 0.51
N ASN A 37 -2.63 -1.45 1.55
CA ASN A 37 -1.27 -1.94 1.76
C ASN A 37 -1.19 -3.28 2.53
N ALA A 38 -2.12 -3.53 3.47
CA ALA A 38 -2.16 -4.79 4.24
C ALA A 38 -2.84 -5.94 3.47
N SER A 39 -3.77 -5.62 2.57
CA SER A 39 -4.45 -6.63 1.74
C SER A 39 -3.52 -7.22 0.68
N ARG A 40 -2.65 -6.39 0.08
CA ARG A 40 -1.64 -6.84 -0.89
C ARG A 40 -0.63 -7.81 -0.27
N ILE A 41 -0.06 -7.51 0.90
CA ILE A 41 0.93 -8.41 1.51
C ILE A 41 0.36 -9.76 1.98
N LEU A 42 -0.96 -9.87 2.18
CA LEU A 42 -1.65 -11.10 2.55
C LEU A 42 -2.18 -11.90 1.34
N LEU A 43 -2.44 -11.23 0.21
CA LEU A 43 -3.02 -11.83 -1.00
C LEU A 43 -2.00 -12.03 -2.14
N ASP A 44 -0.86 -11.32 -2.12
CA ASP A 44 0.18 -11.42 -3.16
C ASP A 44 0.90 -12.79 -3.13
N ASP A 45 0.91 -13.50 -1.98
CA ASP A 45 1.52 -14.84 -1.85
C ASP A 45 0.73 -15.94 -2.61
N ASP A 46 -0.56 -15.73 -2.88
CA ASP A 46 -1.42 -16.70 -3.58
C ASP A 46 -1.35 -16.57 -5.11
N GLU A 47 -1.01 -15.39 -5.64
CA GLU A 47 -0.92 -15.14 -7.08
C GLU A 47 0.35 -15.76 -7.69
N ASP A 48 1.47 -15.71 -6.97
CA ASP A 48 2.73 -16.35 -7.38
C ASP A 48 2.63 -17.89 -7.37
N ALA A 49 1.79 -18.47 -6.50
CA ALA A 49 1.51 -19.91 -6.48
C ALA A 49 0.72 -20.39 -7.72
N MET A 50 -0.09 -19.51 -8.33
CA MET A 50 -0.89 -19.84 -9.53
C MET A 50 -0.07 -19.79 -10.83
N LEU A 51 0.99 -18.99 -10.90
CA LEU A 51 1.89 -18.93 -12.07
C LEU A 51 2.78 -20.17 -12.22
N LEU A 52 3.06 -20.87 -11.11
CA LEU A 52 3.85 -22.11 -11.10
C LEU A 52 3.04 -23.35 -11.55
N SER A 53 1.72 -23.23 -11.70
CA SER A 53 0.81 -24.36 -11.99
C SER A 53 0.32 -24.43 -13.43
N GLN A 54 0.82 -23.63 -14.36
CA GLN A 54 0.53 -23.81 -15.79
C GLN A 54 1.19 -25.11 -16.29
N PRO A 55 0.43 -26.20 -16.57
CA PRO A 55 1.01 -27.33 -17.25
C PRO A 55 1.23 -26.89 -18.70
N LYS A 56 2.48 -26.96 -19.19
CA LYS A 56 2.75 -26.93 -20.64
C LYS A 56 1.97 -28.06 -21.31
N LYS A 57 0.71 -27.83 -21.68
CA LYS A 57 -0.11 -28.73 -22.48
C LYS A 57 -0.15 -28.21 -23.91
N LYS A 58 0.79 -28.74 -24.69
CA LYS A 58 0.74 -29.02 -26.13
C LYS A 58 -0.30 -28.27 -26.98
N ALA A 59 0.20 -27.47 -27.93
CA ALA A 59 -0.38 -27.38 -29.26
C ALA A 59 0.71 -27.80 -30.27
N GLN A 60 0.53 -28.99 -30.83
CA GLN A 60 1.21 -29.54 -32.01
C GLN A 60 0.12 -29.70 -33.08
N PRO A 61 0.47 -30.06 -34.32
CA PRO A 61 1.00 -29.28 -35.42
C PRO A 61 -0.13 -28.66 -36.30
N SER A 62 0.10 -27.53 -36.98
CA SER A 62 -0.83 -27.08 -38.03
C SER A 62 -0.49 -27.77 -39.35
N ASP A 63 -1.39 -28.67 -39.73
CA ASP A 63 -1.44 -29.48 -40.94
C ASP A 63 -1.66 -28.64 -42.22
N ASP A 64 -1.33 -29.28 -43.35
CA ASP A 64 -1.39 -28.85 -44.75
C ASP A 64 -2.34 -27.71 -45.17
N SER A 65 -1.82 -26.78 -46.00
CA SER A 65 -2.32 -26.50 -47.36
C SER A 65 -1.87 -25.12 -47.87
N ALA A 66 -0.99 -25.11 -48.88
CA ALA A 66 -1.06 -24.29 -50.11
C ALA A 66 0.34 -24.07 -50.72
N ALA A 67 0.70 -24.88 -51.73
CA ALA A 67 1.62 -24.46 -52.77
C ALA A 67 1.07 -23.18 -53.46
N PRO A 68 1.91 -22.30 -54.02
CA PRO A 68 2.23 -22.50 -55.43
C PRO A 68 3.63 -22.03 -55.89
N LYS A 69 4.02 -22.64 -57.02
CA LYS A 69 5.09 -22.35 -57.99
C LYS A 69 6.48 -22.92 -57.71
#